data_AF-A0A938VJX9-F1
#
_entry.id   AF-A0A938VJX9-F1
#
_cell.length_a   1.000
_cell.length_b   1.000
_cell.length_c   1.000
_cell.angle_alpha   90.00
_cell.angle_beta   90.00
_cell.angle_gamma   90.00
#
_symmetry.space_group_name_H-M   'P 1'
#
loop_
_entity.id
_entity.type
_entity.pdbx_description
1 polymer ?
#
loop_
_entity_poly.entity_id
_entity_poly.type
_entity_poly.pdbx_seq_one_letter_code
_entity_poly.pdbx_strand_id
1 'polypeptide(L)'
;MTQHRITDDLDALLSVLPANIRHAVEKANNSDRLLEIVIDLGRLPAARFVEGEIVLSDKEITRSEIDHITERIGSFDADNRAGMERTLHRISAIRNRLGAVVGLTCRVGRAVYG
;
A
#
# COMPACT_ATOMS: atom_id res chain seq x y z
N MET A 1 -14.03 -20.94 -6.02
CA MET A 1 -13.54 -21.19 -4.66
C MET A 1 -12.14 -20.63 -4.54
N THR A 2 -11.97 -19.33 -4.25
CA THR A 2 -10.61 -18.73 -4.15
C THR A 2 -10.58 -17.32 -3.53
N GLN A 3 -11.71 -16.65 -3.36
CA GLN A 3 -11.75 -15.23 -2.97
C GLN A 3 -11.30 -15.00 -1.52
N HIS A 4 -11.64 -15.90 -0.58
CA HIS A 4 -11.35 -15.73 0.85
C HIS A 4 -9.86 -15.49 1.19
N ARG A 5 -8.92 -16.19 0.55
CA ARG A 5 -7.48 -16.00 0.81
C ARG A 5 -6.96 -14.63 0.34
N ILE A 6 -7.45 -14.13 -0.80
CA ILE A 6 -7.05 -12.83 -1.33
C ILE A 6 -7.57 -11.71 -0.42
N THR A 7 -8.77 -11.88 0.14
CA THR A 7 -9.37 -10.92 1.07
C THR A 7 -8.62 -10.85 2.39
N ASP A 8 -8.31 -12.00 3.01
CA ASP A 8 -7.62 -12.05 4.31
C ASP A 8 -6.21 -11.42 4.26
N ASP A 9 -5.47 -11.63 3.16
CA ASP A 9 -4.15 -11.03 2.96
C ASP A 9 -4.25 -9.51 2.71
N LEU A 10 -5.27 -9.06 1.95
CA LEU A 10 -5.47 -7.64 1.68
C LEU A 10 -5.76 -6.85 2.95
N ASP A 11 -6.51 -7.40 3.90
CA ASP A 11 -6.77 -6.75 5.19
C ASP A 11 -5.47 -6.48 5.95
N ALA A 12 -4.49 -7.38 5.86
CA ALA A 12 -3.17 -7.14 6.44
C ALA A 12 -2.52 -5.91 5.80
N LEU A 13 -2.52 -5.79 4.46
CA LEU A 13 -2.00 -4.59 3.79
C LEU A 13 -2.77 -3.32 4.15
N LEU A 14 -4.09 -3.37 4.23
CA LEU A 14 -4.90 -2.20 4.57
C LEU A 14 -4.72 -1.77 6.03
N SER A 15 -4.35 -2.70 6.93
CA SER A 15 -4.14 -2.41 8.35
C SER A 15 -2.94 -1.50 8.64
N VAL A 16 -1.97 -1.41 7.72
CA VAL A 16 -0.82 -0.50 7.87
C VAL A 16 -1.09 0.92 7.35
N LEU A 17 -2.21 1.13 6.65
CA LEU A 17 -2.55 2.41 6.04
C LEU A 17 -3.27 3.34 7.02
N PRO A 18 -3.10 4.68 6.88
CA PRO A 18 -3.91 5.64 7.59
C PRO A 18 -5.39 5.45 7.28
N ALA A 19 -6.26 5.72 8.26
CA ALA A 19 -7.68 5.43 8.17
C ALA A 19 -8.34 6.05 6.93
N ASN A 20 -8.03 7.31 6.59
CA ASN A 20 -8.53 7.97 5.38
C ASN A 20 -8.24 7.18 4.09
N ILE A 21 -7.01 6.66 3.95
CA ILE A 21 -6.58 5.91 2.77
C ILE A 21 -7.24 4.52 2.75
N ARG A 22 -7.26 3.83 3.89
CA ARG A 22 -7.93 2.53 4.05
C ARG A 22 -9.40 2.59 3.62
N HIS A 23 -10.15 3.53 4.18
CA HIS A 23 -11.58 3.68 3.87
C HIS A 23 -11.82 4.04 2.40
N ALA A 24 -10.95 4.85 1.78
CA ALA A 24 -11.06 5.18 0.37
C ALA A 24 -10.88 3.95 -0.54
N VAL A 25 -9.93 3.07 -0.22
CA VAL A 25 -9.71 1.81 -0.94
C VAL A 25 -10.88 0.85 -0.74
N GLU A 26 -11.37 0.70 0.49
CA GLU A 26 -12.54 -0.13 0.80
C GLU A 26 -13.79 0.36 0.06
N LYS A 27 -14.01 1.68 0.01
CA LYS A 27 -15.14 2.30 -0.68
C LYS A 27 -15.10 2.06 -2.20
N ALA A 28 -13.92 1.94 -2.80
CA ALA A 28 -13.80 1.61 -4.22
C ALA A 28 -14.35 0.19 -4.55
N ASN A 29 -14.45 -0.68 -3.54
CA ASN A 29 -15.07 -2.01 -3.62
C ASN A 29 -14.59 -2.84 -4.83
N ASN A 30 -13.29 -2.75 -5.15
CA ASN A 30 -12.67 -3.39 -6.32
C ASN A 30 -11.31 -4.02 -5.97
N SER A 31 -11.23 -4.62 -4.78
CA SER A 31 -10.04 -5.27 -4.23
C SER A 31 -9.43 -6.31 -5.17
N ASP A 32 -10.28 -7.09 -5.84
CA ASP A 32 -9.85 -8.14 -6.78
C ASP A 32 -9.00 -7.62 -7.93
N ARG A 33 -9.14 -6.33 -8.29
CA ARG A 33 -8.38 -5.69 -9.37
C ARG A 33 -7.35 -4.68 -8.90
N LEU A 34 -7.21 -4.46 -7.59
CA LEU A 34 -6.24 -3.54 -7.00
C LEU A 34 -4.80 -4.05 -7.21
N LEU A 35 -3.96 -3.29 -7.89
CA LEU A 35 -2.57 -3.64 -8.16
C LEU A 35 -1.63 -3.08 -7.09
N GLU A 36 -1.72 -1.77 -6.84
CA GLU A 36 -0.86 -1.10 -5.87
C GLU A 36 -1.50 0.19 -5.33
N ILE A 37 -1.04 0.60 -4.15
CA ILE A 37 -1.35 1.89 -3.55
C ILE A 37 -0.06 2.71 -3.53
N VAL A 38 -0.12 3.93 -4.05
CA VAL A 38 1.00 4.86 -4.17
C VAL A 38 0.79 6.03 -3.21
N ILE A 39 1.81 6.28 -2.38
CA ILE A 39 1.78 7.26 -1.29
C ILE A 39 3.10 8.03 -1.37
N ASP A 40 3.06 9.28 -1.80
CA ASP A 40 4.26 10.10 -1.98
C ASP A 40 4.07 11.46 -1.29
N LEU A 41 5.07 11.90 -0.53
CA LEU A 41 5.03 13.17 0.21
C LEU A 41 4.70 14.35 -0.72
N GLY A 42 3.68 15.13 -0.36
CA GLY A 42 3.23 16.27 -1.17
C GLY A 42 2.49 15.90 -2.45
N ARG A 43 2.01 14.65 -2.58
CA ARG A 43 1.15 14.21 -3.69
C ARG A 43 -0.15 13.65 -3.17
N LEU A 44 -1.17 13.67 -4.03
CA LEU A 44 -2.43 12.99 -3.75
C LEU A 44 -2.19 11.47 -3.78
N PRO A 45 -2.68 10.73 -2.76
CA PRO A 45 -2.54 9.28 -2.74
C PRO A 45 -3.41 8.64 -3.81
N ALA A 46 -2.94 7.55 -4.40
CA ALA A 46 -3.61 6.89 -5.49
C ALA A 46 -3.66 5.37 -5.31
N ALA A 47 -4.72 4.74 -5.79
CA ALA A 47 -4.83 3.30 -5.97
C ALA A 47 -4.86 2.98 -7.46
N ARG A 48 -3.98 2.08 -7.89
CA ARG A 48 -3.94 1.56 -9.25
C ARG A 48 -4.65 0.24 -9.31
N PHE A 49 -5.57 0.11 -10.24
CA PHE A 49 -6.30 -1.09 -10.58
C PHE A 49 -5.92 -1.55 -11.98
N VAL A 50 -6.33 -2.76 -12.36
CA VAL A 50 -6.15 -3.27 -13.73
C VAL A 50 -6.72 -2.33 -14.80
N GLU A 51 -7.82 -1.62 -14.50
CA GLU A 51 -8.54 -0.78 -15.47
C GLU A 51 -8.16 0.71 -15.42
N GLY A 52 -7.39 1.13 -14.42
CA GLY A 52 -7.05 2.54 -14.26
C GLY A 52 -6.62 2.89 -12.84
N GLU A 53 -6.42 4.18 -12.61
CA GLU A 53 -6.00 4.74 -11.33
C GLU A 53 -7.11 5.63 -10.76
N ILE A 54 -7.29 5.60 -9.44
CA ILE A 54 -8.16 6.53 -8.73
C ILE A 54 -7.35 7.28 -7.68
N VAL A 55 -7.72 8.54 -7.47
CA VAL A 55 -7.22 9.34 -6.34
C VAL A 55 -8.02 8.96 -5.08
N LEU A 56 -7.32 8.68 -3.99
CA LEU A 56 -7.89 8.20 -2.73
C LEU A 56 -8.25 9.33 -1.76
N SER A 57 -7.63 10.51 -1.92
CA SER A 57 -7.91 11.69 -1.12
C SER A 57 -7.65 12.96 -1.93
N ASP A 58 -8.43 14.00 -1.66
CA ASP A 58 -8.21 15.36 -2.13
C ASP A 58 -7.11 16.11 -1.37
N LYS A 59 -6.51 15.47 -0.35
CA LYS A 59 -5.40 16.00 0.43
C LYS A 59 -4.10 15.34 0.03
N GLU A 60 -3.04 16.16 -0.01
CA GLU A 60 -1.68 15.67 -0.20
C GLU A 60 -1.23 14.85 1.01
N ILE A 61 -0.46 13.80 0.74
CA ILE A 61 0.15 12.97 1.76
C ILE A 61 1.13 13.80 2.58
N THR A 62 0.97 13.71 3.89
CA THR A 62 1.83 14.35 4.87
C THR A 62 2.97 13.45 5.31
N ARG A 63 4.02 14.05 5.89
CA ARG A 63 5.11 13.29 6.50
C ARG A 63 4.62 12.37 7.63
N SER A 64 3.66 12.85 8.43
CA SER A 64 3.04 12.09 9.53
C SER A 64 2.34 10.82 9.04
N GLU A 65 1.68 10.87 7.87
CA GLU A 65 1.06 9.67 7.29
C GLU A 65 2.10 8.65 6.79
N ILE A 66 3.22 9.11 6.22
CA ILE A 66 4.33 8.22 5.84
C ILE A 66 4.94 7.59 7.08
N ASP A 67 5.21 8.38 8.12
CA ASP A 67 5.77 7.90 9.38
C ASP A 67 4.82 6.84 10.00
N HIS A 68 3.50 7.12 10.05
CA HIS A 68 2.46 6.18 10.51
C HIS A 68 2.53 4.81 9.83
N ILE A 69 2.74 4.80 8.51
CA ILE A 69 2.80 3.56 7.73
C ILE A 69 4.13 2.84 7.99
N THR A 70 5.25 3.56 7.94
CA THR A 70 6.58 2.96 8.13
C THR A 70 6.76 2.37 9.53
N GLU A 71 6.21 2.99 10.57
CA GLU A 71 6.21 2.45 11.94
C GLU A 71 5.49 1.10 12.05
N ARG A 72 4.41 0.90 11.27
CA ARG A 72 3.63 -0.35 11.26
C ARG A 72 4.26 -1.46 10.41
N ILE A 73 4.94 -1.08 9.33
CA ILE A 73 5.68 -2.02 8.48
C ILE A 73 6.94 -2.50 9.19
N GLY A 74 7.59 -1.63 9.96
CA GLY A 74 8.86 -1.91 10.61
C GLY A 74 10.07 -1.62 9.71
N SER A 75 10.96 -2.59 9.54
CA SER A 75 12.24 -2.39 8.84
C SER A 75 12.18 -2.73 7.36
N PHE A 76 12.89 -1.95 6.55
CA PHE A 76 13.14 -2.25 5.14
C PHE A 76 14.51 -2.90 4.98
N ASP A 77 14.64 -3.81 4.02
CA ASP A 77 15.91 -4.41 3.62
C ASP A 77 16.81 -3.44 2.83
N ALA A 78 17.97 -3.95 2.38
CA ALA A 78 18.94 -3.18 1.60
C ALA A 78 18.40 -2.70 0.24
N ASP A 79 17.35 -3.32 -0.29
CA ASP A 79 16.69 -2.96 -1.55
C ASP A 79 15.53 -1.97 -1.33
N ASN A 80 15.39 -1.41 -0.13
CA ASN A 80 14.25 -0.59 0.29
C ASN A 80 12.91 -1.33 0.20
N ARG A 81 12.91 -2.63 0.44
CA ARG A 81 11.71 -3.46 0.41
C ARG A 81 11.37 -3.99 1.80
N ALA A 82 10.08 -4.09 2.06
CA ALA A 82 9.53 -4.81 3.18
C ALA A 82 8.46 -5.78 2.66
N GLY A 83 8.45 -6.99 3.19
CA GLY A 83 7.33 -7.90 3.08
C GLY A 83 6.38 -7.71 4.25
N MET A 84 5.14 -8.17 4.11
CA MET A 84 4.25 -8.35 5.26
C MET A 84 4.22 -9.83 5.62
N GLU A 85 4.46 -10.15 6.90
CA GLU A 85 4.57 -11.55 7.36
C GLU A 85 3.42 -12.41 6.85
N ARG A 86 3.76 -13.61 6.34
CA ARG A 86 2.80 -14.60 5.85
C ARG A 86 1.92 -14.15 4.69
N THR A 87 2.21 -13.02 4.06
CA THR A 87 1.50 -12.54 2.87
C THR A 87 2.45 -12.43 1.66
N LEU A 88 1.87 -12.27 0.47
CA LEU A 88 2.62 -11.99 -0.76
C LEU A 88 2.79 -10.49 -1.03
N HIS A 89 2.34 -9.62 -0.11
CA HIS A 89 2.43 -8.18 -0.29
C HIS A 89 3.87 -7.69 -0.22
N ARG A 90 4.17 -6.71 -1.07
CA ARG A 90 5.48 -6.06 -1.11
C ARG A 90 5.32 -4.56 -0.99
N ILE A 91 6.06 -3.98 -0.07
CA ILE A 91 6.09 -2.54 0.15
C ILE A 91 7.48 -2.04 -0.21
N SER A 92 7.54 -1.09 -1.14
CA SER A 92 8.79 -0.47 -1.58
C SER A 92 8.85 0.96 -1.07
N ALA A 93 9.90 1.29 -0.34
CA ALA A 93 10.17 2.65 0.11
C ALA A 93 10.91 3.45 -0.96
N ILE A 94 10.43 4.67 -1.19
CA ILE A 94 11.09 5.70 -1.96
C ILE A 94 11.81 6.59 -0.94
N ARG A 95 13.13 6.69 -1.06
CA ARG A 95 13.96 7.49 -0.15
C ARG A 95 14.53 8.71 -0.86
N ASN A 96 14.68 9.80 -0.11
CA ASN A 96 15.43 10.95 -0.57
C ASN A 96 16.95 10.71 -0.44
N ARG A 97 17.76 11.69 -0.89
CA ARG A 97 19.22 11.61 -0.85
C ARG A 97 19.83 11.50 0.57
N LEU A 98 19.06 11.87 1.59
CA LEU A 98 19.45 11.75 3.00
C LEU A 98 19.00 10.41 3.62
N GLY A 99 18.42 9.52 2.83
CA GLY A 99 17.94 8.21 3.27
C GLY A 99 16.58 8.24 3.98
N ALA A 100 15.91 9.39 4.11
CA ALA A 100 14.58 9.46 4.69
C ALA A 100 13.53 8.90 3.72
N VAL A 101 12.59 8.10 4.22
CA VAL A 101 11.43 7.64 3.43
C VAL A 101 10.55 8.84 3.12
N VAL A 102 10.28 9.06 1.83
CA VAL A 102 9.43 10.14 1.30
C VAL A 102 8.30 9.62 0.43
N GLY A 103 8.23 8.31 0.21
CA GLY A 103 7.13 7.68 -0.48
C GLY A 103 7.13 6.17 -0.29
N LEU A 104 6.02 5.54 -0.61
CA LEU A 104 5.75 4.12 -0.47
C LEU A 104 4.93 3.64 -1.67
N THR A 105 5.29 2.48 -2.19
CA THR A 105 4.45 1.71 -3.12
C THR A 105 4.09 0.39 -2.48
N CYS A 106 2.81 0.21 -2.17
CA CYS A 106 2.26 -0.99 -1.55
C CYS A 106 1.61 -1.88 -2.63
N ARG A 107 2.28 -2.95 -3.04
CA ARG A 107 1.79 -3.88 -4.08
C ARG A 107 0.99 -5.02 -3.49
N VAL A 108 -0.16 -5.28 -4.10
CA VAL A 108 -1.05 -6.39 -3.76
C VAL A 108 -0.48 -7.69 -4.34
N GLY A 109 0.01 -8.57 -3.47
CA GLY A 109 0.39 -9.93 -3.85
C GLY A 109 -0.84 -10.80 -4.02
N ARG A 110 -0.82 -11.70 -5.00
CA ARG A 110 -1.88 -12.68 -5.25
C ARG A 110 -1.27 -14.04 -5.46
N ALA A 111 -1.82 -15.07 -4.81
CA ALA A 111 -1.46 -16.45 -5.10
C ALA A 111 -2.17 -16.88 -6.39
N VAL A 112 -1.39 -17.35 -7.38
CA VAL A 112 -1.92 -18.00 -8.58
C VAL A 112 -1.72 -19.50 -8.41
N TYR A 113 -2.81 -20.25 -8.33
CA TYR A 113 -2.75 -21.72 -8.37
C TYR A 113 -2.71 -22.15 -9.83
N GLY A 114 -1.66 -22.87 -10.20
CA GLY A 114 -1.54 -23.55 -11.49
C GLY A 114 -2.21 -24.91 -11.49
#